data_AF-A0A940H869-F1
#
_entry.id   AF-A0A940H869-F1
#
_cell.length_a   1.000
_cell.length_b   1.000
_cell.length_c   1.000
_cell.angle_alpha   90.00
_cell.angle_beta   90.00
_cell.angle_gamma   90.00
#
_symmetry.space_group_name_H-M   'P 1'
#
loop_
_entity.id
_entity.type
_entity.pdbx_description
1 polymer ?
#
loop_
_entity_poly.entity_id
_entity_poly.type
_entity_poly.pdbx_seq_one_letter_code
_entity_poly.pdbx_strand_id
1 'polypeptide(L)'
;MGRPTDFTSELACIYGLFDSTGALRYVGKARDAKARLKDHMRECRGHRRRTPLYDWLRKHGVPEMRLLEADCVDWREAERRHISEARARGERLLNIADGGDQPHCPAEIRARNGAANAAAIHGDPLKKRIWNAKRALAQGLRQGMVMNSTRAKMREAAHRLPHLFGEWATIPDREERAYER
;
A
#
# COMPACT_ATOMS: atom_id res chain seq x y z
N MET A 1 -6.44 -20.39 -33.70
CA MET A 1 -5.24 -20.79 -32.93
C MET A 1 -5.22 -19.97 -31.64
N GLY A 2 -5.56 -20.59 -30.50
CA GLY A 2 -5.56 -19.92 -29.20
C GLY A 2 -4.14 -19.62 -28.75
N ARG A 3 -3.92 -18.45 -28.15
CA ARG A 3 -2.63 -18.13 -27.51
C ARG A 3 -2.42 -19.10 -26.34
N PRO A 4 -1.22 -19.69 -26.18
CA PRO A 4 -0.88 -20.37 -24.94
C PRO A 4 -0.99 -19.35 -23.80
N THR A 5 -1.84 -19.62 -22.83
CA THR A 5 -1.79 -18.92 -21.54
C THR A 5 -0.56 -19.45 -20.82
N ASP A 6 0.54 -18.69 -20.87
CA ASP A 6 1.73 -18.96 -20.08
C ASP A 6 1.35 -19.02 -18.60
N PHE A 7 1.27 -20.24 -18.07
CA PHE A 7 1.25 -20.49 -16.63
C PHE A 7 2.65 -20.27 -16.09
N THR A 8 3.08 -19.01 -15.97
CA THR A 8 4.09 -18.64 -14.99
C THR A 8 3.44 -18.71 -13.61
N SER A 9 3.23 -19.94 -13.16
CA SER A 9 2.92 -20.27 -11.77
C SER A 9 4.14 -19.93 -10.91
N GLU A 10 4.38 -18.64 -10.70
CA GLU A 10 5.30 -18.22 -9.65
C GLU A 10 4.63 -18.60 -8.32
N LEU A 11 5.15 -19.69 -7.74
CA LEU A 11 4.74 -20.23 -6.45
C LEU A 11 4.59 -19.08 -5.45
N ALA A 12 3.43 -19.02 -4.81
CA ALA A 12 3.13 -18.00 -3.83
C ALA A 12 2.95 -18.65 -2.46
N CYS A 13 3.30 -17.88 -1.44
CA CYS A 13 3.14 -18.24 -0.04
C CYS A 13 1.95 -17.49 0.55
N ILE A 14 1.18 -18.16 1.39
CA ILE A 14 0.18 -17.54 2.25
C ILE A 14 0.82 -17.28 3.61
N TYR A 15 0.70 -16.05 4.09
CA TYR A 15 1.21 -15.63 5.39
C TYR A 15 0.10 -15.05 6.26
N GLY A 16 0.32 -15.09 7.57
CA GLY A 16 -0.50 -14.47 8.58
C GLY A 16 0.26 -13.36 9.29
N LEU A 17 -0.44 -12.29 9.67
CA LEU A 17 0.03 -11.28 10.61
C LEU A 17 -0.68 -11.47 11.95
N PHE A 18 0.10 -11.54 13.01
CA PHE A 18 -0.35 -11.82 14.35
C PHE A 18 -0.09 -10.61 15.24
N ASP A 19 -1.00 -10.37 16.18
CA ASP A 19 -0.80 -9.36 17.22
C ASP A 19 0.13 -9.87 18.34
N SER A 20 0.43 -9.01 19.31
CA SER A 20 1.29 -9.35 20.45
C SER A 20 0.73 -10.44 21.36
N THR A 21 -0.56 -10.77 21.24
CA THR A 21 -1.20 -11.89 21.96
C THR A 21 -1.12 -13.21 21.19
N GLY A 22 -0.58 -13.19 19.97
CA GLY A 22 -0.50 -14.34 19.09
C GLY A 22 -1.79 -14.62 18.33
N ALA A 23 -2.75 -13.69 18.31
CA ALA A 23 -4.00 -13.85 17.60
C ALA A 23 -3.87 -13.41 16.13
N LEU A 24 -4.48 -14.16 15.20
CA LEU A 24 -4.41 -13.86 13.77
C LEU A 24 -5.25 -12.62 13.44
N ARG A 25 -4.64 -11.65 12.76
CA ARG A 25 -5.29 -10.39 12.39
C ARG A 25 -5.38 -10.18 10.89
N TYR A 26 -4.53 -10.80 10.10
CA TYR A 26 -4.57 -10.62 8.65
C TYR A 26 -3.97 -11.82 7.95
N VAL A 27 -4.59 -12.24 6.85
CA VAL A 27 -4.07 -13.25 5.93
C VAL A 27 -3.76 -12.58 4.60
N GLY A 28 -2.65 -12.93 3.98
CA GLY A 28 -2.38 -12.47 2.62
C GLY A 28 -1.38 -13.33 1.90
N LYS A 29 -1.23 -13.06 0.60
CA LYS A 29 -0.27 -13.75 -0.27
C LYS A 29 0.97 -12.92 -0.60
N ALA A 30 2.11 -13.58 -0.74
CA ALA A 30 3.37 -13.00 -1.19
C ALA A 30 4.27 -14.06 -1.84
N ARG A 31 5.20 -13.64 -2.71
CA ARG A 31 6.29 -14.53 -3.15
C ARG A 31 7.39 -14.62 -2.09
N ASP A 32 7.74 -13.47 -1.53
CA ASP A 32 8.60 -13.36 -0.36
C ASP A 32 7.83 -12.64 0.75
N ALA A 33 7.49 -13.38 1.80
CA ALA A 33 6.75 -12.86 2.94
C ALA A 33 7.55 -11.79 3.70
N LYS A 34 8.86 -11.97 3.89
CA LYS A 34 9.72 -11.01 4.60
C LYS A 34 9.82 -9.69 3.84
N ALA A 35 10.04 -9.75 2.53
CA ALA A 35 10.02 -8.56 1.68
C ALA A 35 8.65 -7.86 1.76
N ARG A 36 7.56 -8.64 1.75
CA ARG A 36 6.20 -8.09 1.85
C ARG A 36 5.92 -7.39 3.18
N LEU A 37 6.46 -7.89 4.29
CA LEU A 37 6.35 -7.20 5.58
C LEU A 37 7.03 -5.83 5.54
N LYS A 38 8.23 -5.75 4.96
CA LYS A 38 8.94 -4.47 4.77
C LYS A 38 8.11 -3.48 3.95
N ASP A 39 7.46 -3.96 2.89
CA ASP A 39 6.54 -3.15 2.08
C ASP A 39 5.37 -2.61 2.88
N HIS A 40 4.69 -3.45 3.68
CA HIS A 40 3.60 -3.03 4.55
C HIS A 40 4.05 -1.91 5.50
N MET A 41 5.20 -2.08 6.16
CA MET A 41 5.74 -1.07 7.08
C MET A 41 6.11 0.24 6.37
N ARG A 42 6.67 0.16 5.15
CA ARG A 42 6.96 1.35 4.33
C ARG A 42 5.68 2.07 3.92
N GLU A 43 4.66 1.34 3.48
CA GLU A 43 3.37 1.90 3.08
C GLU A 43 2.62 2.54 4.26
N CYS A 44 2.81 2.05 5.49
CA CYS A 44 2.26 2.66 6.70
C CYS A 44 2.74 4.10 6.91
N ARG A 45 4.01 4.39 6.62
CA ARG A 45 4.62 5.72 6.81
C ARG A 45 3.98 6.79 5.91
N GLY A 46 3.58 6.41 4.70
CA GLY A 46 3.13 7.36 3.67
C GLY A 46 1.69 7.86 3.81
N HIS A 47 0.92 7.43 4.82
CA HIS A 47 -0.51 7.76 5.04
C HIS A 47 -1.45 7.59 3.84
N ARG A 48 -0.97 7.04 2.72
CA ARG A 48 -1.67 6.92 1.44
C ARG A 48 -2.77 5.87 1.45
N ARG A 49 -2.60 4.79 2.23
CA ARG A 49 -3.56 3.69 2.32
C ARG A 49 -4.30 3.76 3.65
N ARG A 50 -5.62 3.92 3.54
CA ARG A 50 -6.60 3.90 4.64
C ARG A 50 -7.39 2.59 4.54
N THR A 51 -6.82 1.52 5.05
CA THR A 51 -7.52 0.23 5.20
C THR A 51 -7.40 -0.22 6.65
N PRO A 52 -8.31 -1.09 7.14
CA PRO A 52 -8.24 -1.61 8.51
C PRO A 52 -6.86 -2.17 8.87
N LEU A 53 -6.20 -2.87 7.93
CA LEU A 53 -4.83 -3.35 8.10
C LEU A 53 -3.84 -2.21 8.38
N TYR A 54 -3.78 -1.17 7.53
CA TYR A 54 -2.78 -0.10 7.72
C TYR A 54 -3.10 0.79 8.92
N ASP A 55 -4.38 1.00 9.24
CA ASP A 55 -4.75 1.71 10.47
C ASP A 55 -4.33 0.91 11.71
N TRP A 56 -4.51 -0.41 11.68
CA TRP A 56 -4.04 -1.31 12.73
C TRP A 56 -2.51 -1.32 12.84
N LEU A 57 -1.77 -1.48 11.75
CA LEU A 57 -0.30 -1.46 11.75
C LEU A 57 0.27 -0.12 12.26
N ARG A 58 -0.36 1.01 11.91
CA ARG A 58 0.04 2.32 12.44
C ARG A 58 -0.16 2.41 13.95
N LYS A 59 -1.22 1.81 14.48
CA LYS A 59 -1.55 1.83 15.91
C LYS A 59 -0.70 0.85 16.73
N HIS A 60 -0.39 -0.32 16.17
CA HIS A 60 0.20 -1.43 16.89
C HIS A 60 1.67 -1.71 16.53
N GLY A 61 2.20 -1.09 15.48
CA GLY A 61 3.60 -1.23 15.08
C GLY A 61 3.87 -2.46 14.21
N VAL A 62 5.06 -3.05 14.36
CA VAL A 62 5.50 -4.20 13.57
C VAL A 62 4.84 -5.47 14.11
N PRO A 63 4.03 -6.18 13.30
CA PRO A 63 3.39 -7.42 13.70
C PRO A 63 4.37 -8.61 13.62
N GLU A 64 4.02 -9.70 14.28
CA GLU A 64 4.65 -10.99 14.00
C GLU A 64 4.08 -11.55 12.69
N MET A 65 4.95 -11.94 11.76
CA MET A 65 4.55 -12.59 10.52
C MET A 65 4.91 -14.07 10.55
N ARG A 66 3.95 -14.94 10.25
CA ARG A 66 4.17 -16.39 10.13
C ARG A 66 3.72 -16.89 8.76
N LEU A 67 4.44 -17.88 8.23
CA LEU A 67 4.05 -18.61 7.03
C LEU A 67 2.90 -19.56 7.41
N LEU A 68 1.79 -19.48 6.68
CA LEU A 68 0.64 -20.38 6.85
C LEU A 68 0.67 -21.51 5.83
N GLU A 69 1.10 -21.21 4.61
CA GLU A 69 1.22 -22.19 3.53
C GLU A 69 2.30 -21.75 2.55
N ALA A 70 3.13 -22.69 2.11
CA ALA A 70 4.20 -22.46 1.14
C ALA A 70 3.83 -23.06 -0.22
N ASP A 71 4.47 -22.56 -1.27
CA ASP A 71 4.44 -23.18 -2.60
C ASP A 71 3.04 -23.44 -3.16
N CYS A 72 2.11 -22.51 -2.92
CA CYS A 72 0.74 -22.62 -3.39
C CYS A 72 0.67 -22.38 -4.92
N VAL A 73 0.23 -23.40 -5.65
CA VAL A 73 -0.09 -23.32 -7.08
C VAL A 73 -1.38 -22.51 -7.29
N ASP A 74 -2.45 -22.85 -6.56
CA ASP A 74 -3.67 -22.03 -6.47
C ASP A 74 -3.69 -21.22 -5.18
N TRP A 75 -2.91 -20.14 -5.17
CA TRP A 75 -2.88 -19.21 -4.04
C TRP A 75 -4.25 -18.55 -3.78
N ARG A 76 -5.16 -18.48 -4.76
CA ARG A 76 -6.47 -17.83 -4.57
C ARG A 76 -7.35 -18.70 -3.70
N GLU A 77 -7.40 -19.99 -3.98
CA GLU A 77 -8.12 -20.94 -3.15
C GLU A 77 -7.51 -21.03 -1.75
N ALA A 78 -6.18 -21.15 -1.67
CA ALA A 78 -5.47 -21.21 -0.39
C ALA A 78 -5.76 -19.98 0.47
N GLU A 79 -5.66 -18.76 -0.08
CA GLU A 79 -5.96 -17.52 0.65
C GLU A 79 -7.41 -17.48 1.16
N ARG A 80 -8.38 -17.85 0.31
CA ARG A 80 -9.80 -17.89 0.70
C ARG A 80 -10.05 -18.90 1.81
N ARG A 81 -9.45 -20.09 1.72
CA ARG A 81 -9.57 -21.15 2.73
C ARG A 81 -9.05 -20.66 4.09
N HIS A 82 -7.84 -20.11 4.15
CA HIS A 82 -7.27 -19.59 5.41
C HIS A 82 -8.11 -18.45 6.01
N ILE A 83 -8.63 -17.53 5.18
CA ILE A 83 -9.52 -16.45 5.64
C ILE A 83 -10.83 -17.03 6.20
N SER A 84 -11.45 -17.95 5.47
CA SER A 84 -12.71 -18.58 5.86
C SER A 84 -12.58 -19.36 7.18
N GLU A 85 -11.57 -20.21 7.28
CA GLU A 85 -11.30 -21.00 8.48
C GLU A 85 -11.02 -20.12 9.70
N ALA A 86 -10.22 -19.06 9.55
CA ALA A 86 -9.94 -18.15 10.67
C ALA A 86 -11.20 -17.40 11.12
N ARG A 87 -12.05 -16.95 10.18
CA ARG A 87 -13.35 -16.36 10.53
C ARG A 87 -14.28 -17.36 11.23
N ALA A 88 -14.30 -18.61 10.77
CA ALA A 88 -15.08 -19.67 11.41
C ALA A 88 -14.61 -19.96 12.84
N ARG A 89 -13.31 -19.80 13.13
CA ARG A 89 -12.74 -19.86 14.49
C ARG A 89 -13.04 -18.61 15.34
N GLY A 90 -13.71 -17.59 14.80
CA GLY A 90 -14.03 -16.34 15.49
C GLY A 90 -12.88 -15.33 15.51
N GLU A 91 -11.85 -15.49 14.67
CA GLU A 91 -10.77 -14.52 14.58
C GLU A 91 -11.25 -13.18 14.03
N ARG A 92 -10.79 -12.09 14.65
CA ARG A 92 -11.10 -10.71 14.23
C ARG A 92 -10.18 -10.27 13.10
N LEU A 93 -10.36 -10.86 11.92
CA LEU A 93 -9.56 -10.53 10.74
C LEU A 93 -9.80 -9.10 10.24
N LEU A 94 -8.73 -8.47 9.75
CA LEU A 94 -8.69 -7.15 9.12
C LEU A 94 -8.86 -7.22 7.60
N ASN A 95 -8.95 -8.43 7.03
CA ASN A 95 -9.22 -8.67 5.61
C ASN A 95 -10.58 -8.08 5.24
N ILE A 96 -10.57 -7.10 4.32
CA ILE A 96 -11.81 -6.44 3.82
C ILE A 96 -12.66 -7.40 2.99
N ALA A 97 -12.00 -8.27 2.21
CA ALA A 97 -12.65 -9.20 1.31
C ALA A 97 -12.27 -10.64 1.66
N ASP A 98 -12.92 -11.60 1.02
CA ASP A 98 -12.75 -13.03 1.25
C ASP A 98 -11.44 -13.58 0.67
N GLY A 99 -10.72 -12.76 -0.10
CA GLY A 99 -9.45 -13.12 -0.75
C GLY A 99 -9.66 -13.65 -2.17
N GLY A 100 -8.57 -14.18 -2.74
CA GLY A 100 -8.57 -14.69 -4.11
C GLY A 100 -8.83 -13.59 -5.14
N ASP A 101 -7.99 -12.55 -5.07
CA ASP A 101 -7.96 -11.35 -5.93
C ASP A 101 -9.04 -10.28 -5.65
N GLN A 102 -9.67 -10.34 -4.48
CA GLN A 102 -10.65 -9.37 -4.04
C GLN A 102 -10.07 -8.34 -3.04
N PRO A 103 -10.62 -7.10 -3.00
CA PRO A 103 -11.76 -6.60 -3.77
C PRO A 103 -11.40 -6.32 -5.23
N HIS A 104 -12.12 -6.96 -6.15
CA HIS A 104 -11.96 -6.72 -7.59
C HIS A 104 -12.75 -5.48 -7.99
N CYS A 105 -12.06 -4.47 -8.52
CA CYS A 105 -12.70 -3.29 -9.10
C CYS A 105 -12.66 -3.40 -10.63
N PRO A 106 -13.80 -3.61 -11.31
CA PRO A 106 -13.84 -3.70 -12.77
C PRO A 106 -13.17 -2.49 -13.43
N ALA A 107 -12.51 -2.74 -14.57
CA ALA A 107 -11.75 -1.71 -15.28
C ALA A 107 -12.61 -0.47 -15.63
N GLU A 108 -13.88 -0.70 -15.99
CA GLU A 108 -14.86 0.36 -16.27
C GLU A 108 -15.14 1.23 -15.04
N ILE A 109 -15.38 0.61 -13.88
CA ILE A 109 -15.63 1.33 -12.62
C ILE A 109 -14.39 2.14 -12.22
N ARG A 110 -13.20 1.55 -12.36
CA ARG A 110 -11.93 2.25 -12.12
C ARG A 110 -11.75 3.44 -13.07
N ALA A 111 -12.07 3.29 -14.36
CA ALA A 111 -12.01 4.36 -15.34
C ALA A 111 -13.01 5.48 -15.01
N ARG A 112 -14.26 5.14 -14.68
CA ARG A 112 -15.29 6.08 -14.26
C ARG A 112 -14.89 6.85 -13.00
N ASN A 113 -14.38 6.17 -11.98
CA ASN A 113 -13.88 6.82 -10.76
C ASN A 113 -12.69 7.74 -11.06
N GLY A 114 -11.81 7.33 -11.97
CA GLY A 114 -10.70 8.16 -12.46
C GLY A 114 -11.20 9.44 -13.15
N ALA A 115 -12.19 9.33 -14.04
CA ALA A 115 -12.78 10.46 -14.74
C ALA A 115 -13.49 11.42 -13.78
N ALA A 116 -14.26 10.91 -12.82
CA ALA A 116 -14.92 11.71 -11.79
C ALA A 116 -13.91 12.47 -10.92
N ASN A 117 -12.82 11.81 -10.49
CA ASN A 117 -11.75 12.46 -9.73
C ASN A 117 -11.05 13.55 -10.55
N ALA A 118 -10.77 13.29 -11.84
CA ALA A 118 -10.18 14.29 -12.72
C ALA A 118 -11.12 15.50 -12.88
N ALA A 119 -12.41 15.27 -13.14
CA ALA A 119 -13.40 16.34 -13.24
C ALA A 119 -13.46 17.17 -11.95
N ALA A 120 -13.46 16.55 -10.78
CA ALA A 120 -13.48 17.24 -9.49
C ALA A 120 -12.21 18.09 -9.24
N ILE A 121 -11.05 17.65 -9.72
CA ILE A 121 -9.79 18.41 -9.62
C ILE A 121 -9.79 19.58 -10.62
N HIS A 122 -10.23 19.34 -11.86
CA HIS A 122 -10.15 20.30 -12.95
C HIS A 122 -11.29 21.34 -12.93
N GLY A 123 -12.42 21.02 -12.31
CA GLY A 123 -13.56 21.94 -12.15
C GLY A 123 -13.35 23.02 -11.08
N ASP A 124 -12.30 22.92 -10.26
CA ASP A 124 -11.94 23.89 -9.24
C ASP A 124 -10.54 24.47 -9.52
N PRO A 125 -10.43 25.78 -9.84
CA PRO A 125 -9.15 26.42 -10.16
C PRO A 125 -8.08 26.27 -9.07
N LEU A 126 -8.47 26.31 -7.79
CA LEU A 126 -7.55 26.18 -6.67
C LEU A 126 -7.03 24.75 -6.56
N LYS A 127 -7.92 23.75 -6.66
CA LYS A 127 -7.52 22.32 -6.67
C LYS A 127 -6.60 22.00 -7.84
N LYS A 128 -6.91 22.52 -9.03
CA LYS A 128 -6.06 22.36 -10.22
C LYS A 128 -4.67 22.95 -10.01
N ARG A 129 -4.57 24.15 -9.41
CA ARG A 129 -3.29 24.81 -9.10
C ARG A 129 -2.49 24.01 -8.07
N ILE A 130 -3.13 23.54 -7.01
CA ILE A 130 -2.50 22.67 -6.00
C ILE A 130 -1.99 21.38 -6.64
N TRP A 131 -2.80 20.72 -7.47
CA TRP A 131 -2.42 19.49 -8.16
C TRP A 131 -1.20 19.68 -9.07
N ASN A 132 -1.18 20.75 -9.88
CA ASN A 132 -0.04 21.10 -10.72
C ASN A 132 1.24 21.34 -9.91
N ALA A 133 1.14 22.12 -8.82
CA ALA A 133 2.27 22.40 -7.94
C ALA A 133 2.84 21.12 -7.31
N LYS A 134 1.96 20.25 -6.78
CA LYS A 134 2.36 18.94 -6.23
C LYS A 134 3.05 18.07 -7.28
N ARG A 135 2.54 18.03 -8.51
CA ARG A 135 3.12 17.25 -9.61
C ARG A 135 4.51 17.74 -10.00
N ALA A 136 4.68 19.05 -10.17
CA ALA A 136 5.97 19.66 -10.50
C ALA A 136 7.03 19.40 -9.42
N LEU A 137 6.66 19.55 -8.15
CA LEU A 137 7.54 19.26 -7.01
C LEU A 137 7.93 17.78 -6.94
N ALA A 138 6.96 16.87 -7.12
CA ALA A 138 7.25 15.43 -7.13
C ALA A 138 8.22 15.05 -8.26
N GLN A 139 8.07 15.67 -9.44
CA GLN A 139 9.01 15.48 -10.56
C GLN A 139 10.41 16.01 -10.23
N GLY A 140 10.52 17.21 -9.67
CA GLY A 140 11.80 17.78 -9.25
C GLY A 140 12.52 16.92 -8.20
N LEU A 141 11.77 16.35 -7.24
CA LEU A 141 12.32 15.43 -6.23
C LEU A 141 12.88 14.15 -6.87
N ARG A 142 12.18 13.58 -7.86
CA ARG A 142 12.64 12.39 -8.59
C ARG A 142 13.88 12.66 -9.42
N GLN A 143 13.95 13.83 -10.04
CA GLN A 143 15.08 14.26 -10.87
C GLN A 143 16.25 14.81 -10.04
N GLY A 144 16.13 14.85 -8.71
CA GLY A 144 17.19 15.36 -7.83
C GLY A 144 17.41 16.88 -7.93
N MET A 145 16.50 17.61 -8.57
CA MET A 145 16.60 19.06 -8.82
C MET A 145 16.18 19.90 -7.60
N VAL A 146 15.61 19.27 -6.57
CA VAL A 146 15.15 19.95 -5.36
C VAL A 146 16.27 19.95 -4.32
N MET A 147 16.78 21.15 -4.02
CA MET A 147 17.82 21.40 -3.01
C MET A 147 17.35 21.03 -1.60
N ASN A 148 18.28 20.70 -0.70
CA ASN A 148 17.98 20.36 0.70
C ASN A 148 17.26 21.49 1.43
N SER A 149 17.59 22.76 1.15
CA SER A 149 16.88 23.93 1.69
C SER A 149 15.39 23.96 1.31
N THR A 150 15.05 23.49 0.10
CA THR A 150 13.65 23.39 -0.35
C THR A 150 12.95 22.21 0.32
N ARG A 151 13.64 21.07 0.50
CA ARG A 151 13.12 19.92 1.25
C ARG A 151 12.81 20.28 2.70
N ALA A 152 13.69 21.05 3.36
CA ALA A 152 13.46 21.54 4.72
C ALA A 152 12.18 22.40 4.82
N LYS A 153 11.99 23.35 3.90
CA LYS A 153 10.75 24.15 3.81
C LYS A 153 9.52 23.29 3.57
N MET A 154 9.63 22.22 2.77
CA MET A 154 8.53 21.29 2.54
C MET A 154 8.18 20.47 3.79
N ARG A 155 9.17 20.03 4.57
CA ARG A 155 8.95 19.38 5.87
C ARG A 155 8.27 20.34 6.85
N GLU A 156 8.75 21.59 6.93
CA GLU A 156 8.15 22.63 7.77
C GLU A 156 6.68 22.90 7.37
N ALA A 157 6.39 23.01 6.07
CA ALA A 157 5.03 23.15 5.57
C ALA A 157 4.15 21.93 5.91
N ALA A 158 4.72 20.72 5.87
CA ALA A 158 4.03 19.49 6.28
C ALA A 158 3.66 19.49 7.77
N HIS A 159 4.52 20.03 8.64
CA HIS A 159 4.22 20.18 10.06
C HIS A 159 3.14 21.23 10.32
N ARG A 160 3.16 22.36 9.60
CA ARG A 160 2.15 23.44 9.75
C ARG A 160 0.79 23.07 9.20
N LEU A 161 0.74 22.41 8.04
CA LEU A 161 -0.48 22.07 7.32
C LEU A 161 -0.48 20.59 6.93
N PRO A 162 -0.57 19.68 7.92
CA PRO A 162 -0.46 18.23 7.67
C PRO A 162 -1.57 17.71 6.75
N HIS A 163 -2.75 18.33 6.78
CA HIS A 163 -3.87 17.97 5.91
C HIS A 163 -3.61 18.28 4.42
N LEU A 164 -2.68 19.19 4.10
CA LEU A 164 -2.32 19.54 2.71
C LEU A 164 -0.99 18.94 2.28
N PHE A 165 0.00 18.93 3.18
CA PHE A 165 1.39 18.61 2.86
C PHE A 165 1.98 17.45 3.68
N GLY A 166 1.17 16.72 4.47
CA GLY A 166 1.66 15.66 5.36
C GLY A 166 2.47 14.57 4.65
N GLU A 167 2.23 14.35 3.36
CA GLU A 167 3.01 13.43 2.52
C GLU A 167 4.49 13.83 2.33
N TRP A 168 4.88 15.06 2.71
CA TRP A 168 6.23 15.60 2.57
C TRP A 168 7.06 15.57 3.86
N ALA A 169 6.46 15.19 4.99
CA ALA A 169 7.14 15.16 6.28
C ALA A 169 8.37 14.23 6.30
N THR A 170 8.34 13.17 5.50
CA THR A 170 9.37 12.12 5.48
C THR A 170 10.17 12.08 4.17
N ILE A 171 10.31 13.22 3.47
CA ILE A 171 11.16 13.29 2.28
C ILE A 171 12.61 13.07 2.74
N PRO A 172 13.35 12.05 2.24
CA PRO A 172 14.76 11.84 2.59
C PRO A 172 15.64 12.92 1.95
N ASP A 173 16.82 13.16 2.49
CA ASP A 173 17.77 14.11 1.90
C ASP A 173 18.40 13.54 0.62
N ARG A 174 19.03 14.42 -0.19
CA ARG A 174 19.62 14.01 -1.47
C ARG A 174 20.73 12.95 -1.27
N GLU A 175 21.47 13.06 -0.18
CA GLU A 175 22.60 12.19 0.16
C GLU A 175 22.14 10.80 0.61
N GLU A 176 21.04 10.70 1.35
CA GLU A 176 20.45 9.40 1.77
C GLU A 176 20.01 8.54 0.58
N ARG A 177 19.52 9.14 -0.51
CA ARG A 177 19.09 8.40 -1.71
C ARG A 177 20.23 7.80 -2.54
N ALA A 178 21.47 8.26 -2.34
CA ALA A 178 22.63 7.71 -3.05
C ALA A 178 23.03 6.32 -2.51
N TYR A 179 22.62 5.98 -1.29
CA TYR A 179 22.94 4.72 -0.61
C TYR A 179 21.86 3.62 -0.74
N GLU A 180 20.69 3.94 -1.33
CA GLU A 180 19.56 2.99 -1.50
C GLU A 180 19.50 2.33 -2.89
N ARG A 181 20.56 2.39 -3.70
CA ARG A 181 20.64 1.71 -5.01
C ARG A 181 21.52 0.47 -4.97
#